data_AF-A0A875RWI1-F1
#
_entry.id   AF-A0A875RWI1-F1
#
_cell.length_a   1.000
_cell.length_b   1.000
_cell.length_c   1.000
_cell.angle_alpha   90.00
_cell.angle_beta   90.00
_cell.angle_gamma   90.00
#
_symmetry.space_group_name_H-M   'P 1'
#
loop_
_entity.id
_entity.type
_entity.pdbx_description
1 polymer ?
#
loop_
_entity_poly.entity_id
_entity_poly.type
_entity_poly.pdbx_seq_one_letter_code
_entity_poly.pdbx_strand_id
1 'polypeptide(L)'
;MELIPILKARKSSQSFDFTFINVVQPWHHLNSGASHEVALAVAQAYPDKYWHFSTVLFNHIEEFYDTELYETSRKQVYEKLIKLATDNLDSIDAATLWDLVEIKPSADGKPHNSGNKVTADLKYFTKYQRTCGVHVTPTVFVNGVECSQIGSSTDVNKIVDILCSQI
;
A
#
# COMPACT_ATOMS: atom_id res chain seq x y z
N MET A 1 -0.45 16.07 10.98
CA MET A 1 -0.67 17.05 9.90
C MET A 1 -0.38 16.35 8.59
N GLU A 2 -1.25 16.49 7.58
CA GLU A 2 -1.07 15.82 6.29
C GLU A 2 -0.23 16.66 5.31
N LEU A 3 0.57 16.00 4.47
CA LEU A 3 1.53 16.62 3.55
C LEU A 3 0.85 17.46 2.44
N ILE A 4 -0.15 16.87 1.77
CA ILE A 4 -0.80 17.47 0.60
C ILE A 4 -1.47 18.82 0.92
N PRO A 5 -2.25 18.96 2.02
CA PRO A 5 -2.80 20.26 2.41
C PRO A 5 -1.76 21.36 2.61
N ILE A 6 -0.58 21.03 3.17
CA ILE A 6 0.48 22.02 3.42
C ILE A 6 1.11 22.49 2.10
N LEU A 7 1.39 21.56 1.19
CA LEU A 7 1.89 21.90 -0.16
C LEU A 7 0.91 22.79 -0.91
N LYS A 8 -0.40 22.54 -0.78
CA LYS A 8 -1.45 23.38 -1.38
C LYS A 8 -1.44 24.79 -0.77
N ALA A 9 -1.36 24.90 0.55
CA ALA A 9 -1.31 26.18 1.24
C ALA A 9 -0.08 27.03 0.84
N ARG A 10 1.06 26.37 0.56
CA ARG A 10 2.29 27.04 0.12
C ARG A 10 2.34 27.36 -1.38
N LYS A 11 1.26 27.10 -2.14
CA LYS A 11 1.19 27.25 -3.61
C LYS A 11 2.25 26.44 -4.39
N SER A 12 2.87 25.44 -3.77
CA SER A 12 3.84 24.54 -4.41
C SER A 12 3.21 23.21 -4.85
N SER A 13 1.95 22.93 -4.50
CA SER A 13 1.28 21.67 -4.88
C SER A 13 1.02 21.48 -6.37
N GLN A 14 1.00 22.56 -7.16
CA GLN A 14 0.85 22.45 -8.62
C GLN A 14 2.13 21.94 -9.32
N SER A 15 3.20 21.70 -8.55
CA SER A 15 4.51 21.28 -9.07
C SER A 15 4.88 19.82 -8.76
N PHE A 16 4.00 19.03 -8.13
CA PHE A 16 4.32 17.65 -7.73
C PHE A 16 3.21 16.65 -8.08
N ASP A 17 3.61 15.55 -8.71
CA ASP A 17 2.81 14.34 -8.84
C ASP A 17 3.30 13.29 -7.84
N PHE A 18 2.39 12.76 -7.03
CA PHE A 18 2.70 11.74 -6.03
C PHE A 18 2.33 10.35 -6.52
N THR A 19 3.26 9.41 -6.40
CA THR A 19 3.02 7.99 -6.66
C THR A 19 3.34 7.19 -5.40
N PHE A 20 2.40 6.36 -4.96
CA PHE A 20 2.62 5.38 -3.89
C PHE A 20 3.05 4.05 -4.50
N ILE A 21 4.12 3.46 -3.98
CA ILE A 21 4.61 2.15 -4.41
C ILE A 21 4.45 1.16 -3.25
N ASN A 22 3.75 0.06 -3.51
CA ASN A 22 3.58 -1.04 -2.57
C ASN A 22 4.87 -1.87 -2.50
N VAL A 23 5.47 -1.97 -1.31
CA VAL A 23 6.77 -2.65 -1.10
C VAL A 23 6.59 -3.72 -0.03
N VAL A 24 6.47 -4.98 -0.47
CA VAL A 24 6.38 -6.12 0.44
C VAL A 24 7.69 -6.30 1.18
N GLN A 25 7.61 -6.31 2.51
CA GLN A 25 8.73 -6.57 3.39
C GLN A 25 8.70 -8.01 3.88
N PRO A 26 9.70 -8.85 3.52
CA PRO A 26 9.63 -10.29 3.74
C PRO A 26 9.70 -10.70 5.21
N TRP A 27 10.21 -9.86 6.11
CA TRP A 27 10.23 -10.14 7.55
C TRP A 27 8.86 -9.91 8.22
N HIS A 28 7.95 -9.19 7.58
CA HIS A 28 6.55 -9.02 7.98
C HIS A 28 5.69 -9.97 7.13
N HIS A 29 5.78 -11.27 7.44
CA HIS A 29 5.36 -12.36 6.54
C HIS A 29 3.92 -12.20 6.02
N LEU A 30 2.93 -12.30 6.92
CA LEU A 30 1.53 -12.43 6.55
C LEU A 30 0.89 -11.08 6.28
N ASN A 31 1.11 -10.13 7.19
CA ASN A 31 0.59 -8.76 7.12
C ASN A 31 1.11 -8.02 5.90
N SER A 32 2.41 -8.05 5.59
CA SER A 32 2.92 -7.28 4.46
C SER A 32 2.32 -7.79 3.15
N GLY A 33 2.36 -9.10 2.89
CA GLY A 33 1.76 -9.66 1.68
C GLY A 33 0.27 -9.32 1.57
N ALA A 34 -0.52 -9.63 2.61
CA ALA A 34 -1.97 -9.48 2.55
C ALA A 34 -2.43 -8.02 2.46
N SER A 35 -1.81 -7.12 3.22
CA SER A 35 -2.14 -5.69 3.20
C SER A 35 -1.87 -5.06 1.85
N HIS A 36 -0.73 -5.37 1.22
CA HIS A 36 -0.41 -4.87 -0.12
C HIS A 36 -1.35 -5.44 -1.18
N GLU A 37 -1.74 -6.71 -1.10
CA GLU A 37 -2.68 -7.31 -2.05
C GLU A 37 -4.08 -6.69 -1.96
N VAL A 38 -4.60 -6.46 -0.75
CA VAL A 38 -5.91 -5.78 -0.59
C VAL A 38 -5.81 -4.31 -1.01
N ALA A 39 -4.71 -3.61 -0.70
CA ALA A 39 -4.51 -2.24 -1.17
C ALA A 39 -4.48 -2.18 -2.71
N LEU A 40 -3.84 -3.13 -3.38
CA LEU A 40 -3.85 -3.24 -4.85
C LEU A 40 -5.22 -3.62 -5.40
N ALA A 41 -5.98 -4.46 -4.70
CA ALA A 41 -7.37 -4.75 -5.08
C ALA A 41 -8.24 -3.49 -5.03
N VAL A 42 -8.07 -2.65 -4.00
CA VAL A 42 -8.72 -1.33 -3.93
C VAL A 42 -8.25 -0.44 -5.08
N ALA A 43 -6.95 -0.40 -5.39
CA ALA A 43 -6.43 0.39 -6.52
C ALA A 43 -7.04 -0.03 -7.87
N GLN A 44 -7.19 -1.34 -8.11
CA GLN A 44 -7.76 -1.86 -9.35
C GLN A 44 -9.27 -1.59 -9.47
N ALA A 45 -10.04 -1.85 -8.41
CA ALA A 45 -11.50 -1.75 -8.45
C ALA A 45 -12.02 -0.32 -8.20
N TYR A 46 -11.31 0.45 -7.37
CA TYR A 46 -11.73 1.74 -6.85
C TYR A 46 -10.54 2.73 -6.80
N PRO A 47 -9.96 3.11 -7.94
CA PRO A 47 -8.73 3.89 -8.01
C PRO A 47 -8.82 5.25 -7.30
N ASP A 48 -10.00 5.88 -7.29
CA ASP A 48 -10.26 7.14 -6.59
C ASP A 48 -10.24 7.00 -5.06
N LYS A 49 -10.35 5.76 -4.55
CA LYS A 49 -10.37 5.45 -3.11
C LYS A 49 -9.02 5.02 -2.56
N TYR A 50 -8.05 4.70 -3.41
CA TYR A 50 -6.79 4.11 -3.00
C TYR A 50 -6.07 4.92 -1.90
N TRP A 51 -5.89 6.22 -2.11
CA TRP A 51 -5.23 7.09 -1.13
C TRP A 51 -5.98 7.16 0.19
N HIS A 52 -7.31 7.18 0.16
CA HIS A 52 -8.11 7.17 1.39
C HIS A 52 -7.97 5.83 2.12
N PHE A 53 -8.01 4.71 1.39
CA PHE A 53 -7.77 3.40 1.98
C PHE A 53 -6.36 3.28 2.59
N SER A 54 -5.33 3.81 1.92
CA SER A 54 -3.97 3.84 2.48
C SER A 54 -3.93 4.60 3.81
N THR A 55 -4.57 5.76 3.90
CA THR A 55 -4.68 6.51 5.16
C THR A 55 -5.40 5.70 6.25
N VAL A 56 -6.53 5.07 5.91
CA VAL A 56 -7.27 4.20 6.84
C VAL A 56 -6.38 3.05 7.32
N LEU A 57 -5.71 2.34 6.40
CA LEU A 57 -4.83 1.23 6.75
C LEU A 57 -3.69 1.67 7.69
N PHE A 58 -3.06 2.83 7.44
CA PHE A 58 -2.03 3.36 8.33
C PHE A 58 -2.58 3.78 9.70
N ASN A 59 -3.80 4.31 9.76
CA ASN A 59 -4.45 4.65 11.04
C ASN A 59 -4.79 3.41 11.88
N HIS A 60 -4.98 2.26 11.24
CA HIS A 60 -5.30 0.98 11.89
C HIS A 60 -4.13 -0.01 11.88
N ILE A 61 -2.91 0.43 11.57
CA ILE A 61 -1.78 -0.46 11.26
C ILE A 61 -1.43 -1.41 12.42
N GLU A 62 -1.63 -0.98 13.66
CA GLU A 62 -1.33 -1.78 14.86
C GLU A 62 -2.17 -3.06 14.91
N GLU A 63 -3.39 -3.04 14.35
CA GLU A 63 -4.25 -4.22 14.24
C GLU A 63 -3.71 -5.30 13.29
N PHE A 64 -2.68 -4.97 12.50
CA PHE A 64 -2.06 -5.82 11.50
C PHE A 64 -0.57 -6.05 11.78
N TYR A 65 -0.09 -5.74 12.99
CA TYR A 65 1.26 -6.13 13.41
C TYR A 65 1.40 -7.64 13.57
N ASP A 66 2.65 -8.11 13.53
CA ASP A 66 2.96 -9.53 13.57
C ASP A 66 2.43 -10.20 14.86
N THR A 67 2.40 -9.47 15.98
CA THR A 67 1.85 -9.93 17.26
C THR A 67 0.35 -10.18 17.21
N GLU A 68 -0.39 -9.38 16.43
CA GLU A 68 -1.85 -9.49 16.31
C GLU A 68 -2.27 -10.58 15.32
N LEU A 69 -1.42 -10.89 14.35
CA LEU A 69 -1.76 -11.81 13.26
C LEU A 69 -1.10 -13.19 13.36
N TYR A 70 -0.32 -13.47 14.40
CA TYR A 70 0.48 -14.70 14.51
C TYR A 70 -0.35 -15.99 14.34
N GLU A 71 -1.56 -16.04 14.91
CA GLU A 71 -2.49 -17.17 14.83
C GLU A 71 -3.55 -17.02 13.72
N THR A 72 -3.42 -15.98 12.88
CA THR A 72 -4.43 -15.65 11.86
C THR A 72 -4.03 -16.26 10.52
N SER A 73 -4.97 -16.88 9.82
CA SER A 73 -4.74 -17.35 8.44
C SER A 73 -4.79 -16.22 7.42
N ARG A 74 -4.15 -16.40 6.26
CA ARG A 74 -4.19 -15.42 5.15
C ARG A 74 -5.61 -15.03 4.74
N LYS A 75 -6.53 -16.00 4.69
CA LYS A 75 -7.95 -15.76 4.40
C LYS A 75 -8.59 -14.81 5.42
N GLN A 76 -8.37 -15.06 6.71
CA GLN A 76 -8.90 -14.20 7.77
C GLN A 76 -8.30 -12.79 7.74
N VAL A 77 -7.02 -12.64 7.37
CA VAL A 77 -6.41 -11.31 7.18
C VAL A 77 -7.07 -10.56 6.02
N TYR A 78 -7.35 -11.23 4.89
CA TYR A 78 -8.11 -10.60 3.80
C TYR A 78 -9.52 -10.18 4.24
N GLU A 79 -10.24 -11.05 4.95
CA GLU A 79 -11.57 -10.72 5.49
C GLU A 79 -11.51 -9.49 6.39
N LYS A 80 -10.51 -9.40 7.29
CA LYS A 80 -10.29 -8.25 8.17
C LYS A 80 -9.97 -6.97 7.40
N LEU A 81 -9.07 -7.03 6.41
CA LEU A 81 -8.68 -5.87 5.58
C LEU A 81 -9.82 -5.39 4.66
N ILE A 82 -10.57 -6.31 4.06
CA ILE A 82 -11.74 -5.98 3.23
C ILE A 82 -12.82 -5.34 4.10
N LYS A 83 -13.06 -5.88 5.30
CA LYS A 83 -13.97 -5.27 6.27
C LYS A 83 -13.53 -3.86 6.64
N LEU A 84 -12.23 -3.66 6.91
CA LEU A 84 -11.67 -2.33 7.19
C LEU A 84 -11.96 -1.36 6.05
N ALA A 85 -11.80 -1.80 4.79
CA ALA A 85 -12.13 -0.99 3.62
C ALA A 85 -13.62 -0.63 3.59
N THR A 86 -14.52 -1.61 3.72
CA THR A 86 -15.97 -1.38 3.62
C THR A 86 -16.54 -0.57 4.78
N ASP A 87 -15.95 -0.64 5.96
CA ASP A 87 -16.39 0.11 7.13
C ASP A 87 -16.02 1.60 7.06
N ASN A 88 -14.98 1.96 6.29
CA ASN A 88 -14.40 3.31 6.29
C ASN A 88 -14.52 4.04 4.94
N LEU A 89 -14.83 3.33 3.86
CA LEU A 89 -14.93 3.90 2.51
C LEU A 89 -16.32 3.71 1.95
N ASP A 90 -16.90 4.81 1.46
CA ASP A 90 -18.17 4.77 0.75
C ASP A 90 -18.05 4.04 -0.60
N SER A 91 -19.12 3.35 -0.99
CA SER A 91 -19.27 2.70 -2.31
C SER A 91 -18.25 1.60 -2.63
N ILE A 92 -17.68 0.96 -1.60
CA ILE A 92 -16.88 -0.26 -1.75
C ILE A 92 -17.77 -1.49 -1.54
N ASP A 93 -17.71 -2.43 -2.49
CA ASP A 93 -18.31 -3.76 -2.35
C ASP A 93 -17.26 -4.81 -1.90
N ALA A 94 -17.55 -5.51 -0.80
CA ALA A 94 -16.71 -6.56 -0.25
C ALA A 94 -16.50 -7.71 -1.23
N ALA A 95 -17.54 -8.10 -1.97
CA ALA A 95 -17.48 -9.24 -2.89
C ALA A 95 -16.54 -8.96 -4.07
N THR A 96 -16.56 -7.73 -4.58
CA THR A 96 -15.63 -7.24 -5.61
C THR A 96 -14.18 -7.33 -5.13
N LEU A 97 -13.86 -6.87 -3.92
CA LEU A 97 -12.51 -6.99 -3.38
C LEU A 97 -12.11 -8.45 -3.11
N TRP A 98 -13.05 -9.25 -2.60
CA TRP A 98 -12.82 -10.67 -2.34
C TRP A 98 -12.46 -11.44 -3.61
N ASP A 99 -13.19 -11.22 -4.72
CA ASP A 99 -12.90 -11.89 -5.99
C ASP A 99 -11.52 -11.55 -6.58
N LEU A 100 -10.93 -10.42 -6.18
CA LEU A 100 -9.57 -10.02 -6.58
C LEU A 100 -8.47 -10.71 -5.75
N VAL A 101 -8.70 -10.93 -4.45
CA VAL A 101 -7.66 -11.44 -3.53
C VAL A 101 -7.81 -12.93 -3.18
N GLU A 102 -8.99 -13.51 -3.39
CA GLU A 102 -9.23 -14.92 -3.13
C GLU A 102 -8.29 -15.82 -3.95
N ILE A 103 -7.76 -16.84 -3.30
CA ILE A 103 -6.99 -17.90 -3.95
C ILE A 103 -7.93 -19.07 -4.19
N LYS A 104 -8.35 -19.24 -5.44
CA LYS A 104 -9.26 -20.31 -5.83
C LYS A 104 -8.50 -21.62 -6.00
N PRO A 105 -9.09 -22.77 -5.61
CA PRO A 105 -8.58 -24.08 -6.00
C PRO A 105 -8.41 -24.16 -7.51
N SER A 106 -7.46 -24.96 -7.97
CA SER A 106 -7.30 -25.24 -9.39
C SER A 106 -8.52 -25.97 -9.94
N ALA A 107 -8.89 -25.66 -11.18
CA ALA A 107 -10.03 -26.28 -11.86
C ALA A 107 -9.81 -27.79 -12.11
N ASP A 108 -8.57 -28.25 -12.14
CA ASP A 108 -8.19 -29.65 -12.38
C ASP A 108 -7.95 -30.44 -11.08
N GLY A 109 -8.14 -29.80 -9.91
CA GLY A 109 -7.95 -30.41 -8.60
C GLY A 109 -6.49 -30.66 -8.21
N LYS A 110 -5.51 -30.17 -8.97
CA LYS A 110 -4.07 -30.34 -8.70
C LYS A 110 -3.44 -29.13 -8.01
N PRO A 111 -2.37 -29.28 -7.20
CA PRO A 111 -1.70 -28.12 -6.59
C PRO A 111 -1.12 -27.16 -7.63
N HIS A 112 -1.45 -25.87 -7.53
CA HIS A 112 -0.98 -24.80 -8.43
C HIS A 112 -0.47 -23.58 -7.63
N ASN A 113 0.53 -22.87 -8.17
CA ASN A 113 1.03 -21.61 -7.61
C ASN A 113 0.46 -20.38 -8.35
N SER A 114 -0.88 -20.35 -8.48
CA SER A 114 -1.57 -19.33 -9.28
C SER A 114 -1.66 -17.96 -8.59
N GLY A 115 -1.59 -17.93 -7.25
CA GLY A 115 -1.84 -16.71 -6.48
C GLY A 115 -3.28 -16.23 -6.63
N ASN A 116 -3.45 -14.91 -6.58
CA ASN A 116 -4.72 -14.20 -6.75
C ASN A 116 -4.66 -13.23 -7.95
N LYS A 117 -5.74 -12.51 -8.24
CA LYS A 117 -5.82 -11.64 -9.44
C LYS A 117 -4.92 -10.41 -9.37
N VAL A 118 -4.53 -9.98 -8.16
CA VAL A 118 -3.61 -8.83 -7.96
C VAL A 118 -2.13 -9.23 -7.97
N THR A 119 -1.82 -10.53 -8.06
CA THR A 119 -0.43 -11.04 -8.01
C THR A 119 0.45 -10.47 -9.13
N ALA A 120 -0.11 -10.16 -10.31
CA ALA A 120 0.64 -9.57 -11.41
C ALA A 120 1.17 -8.16 -11.05
N ASP A 121 0.34 -7.32 -10.44
CA ASP A 121 0.72 -5.97 -10.00
C ASP A 121 1.72 -6.02 -8.85
N LEU A 122 1.51 -6.93 -7.89
CA LEU A 122 2.46 -7.12 -6.79
C LEU A 122 3.84 -7.52 -7.31
N LYS A 123 3.90 -8.41 -8.33
CA LYS A 123 5.15 -8.79 -9.01
C LYS A 123 5.78 -7.61 -9.74
N TYR A 124 4.98 -6.77 -10.39
CA TYR A 124 5.46 -5.56 -11.05
C TYR A 124 6.14 -4.60 -10.07
N PHE A 125 5.45 -4.24 -8.97
CA PHE A 125 6.03 -3.34 -7.96
C PHE A 125 7.22 -3.95 -7.24
N THR A 126 7.20 -5.26 -6.99
CA THR A 126 8.36 -6.00 -6.45
C THR A 126 9.56 -5.93 -7.39
N LYS A 127 9.35 -6.07 -8.71
CA LYS A 127 10.42 -5.92 -9.71
C LYS A 127 10.94 -4.48 -9.73
N TYR A 128 10.04 -3.50 -9.76
CA TYR A 128 10.38 -2.08 -9.77
C TYR A 128 11.24 -1.68 -8.57
N GLN A 129 10.81 -1.99 -7.35
CA GLN A 129 11.53 -1.61 -6.13
C GLN A 129 12.91 -2.30 -6.03
N ARG A 130 13.02 -3.54 -6.51
CA ARG A 130 14.31 -4.24 -6.65
C ARG A 130 15.24 -3.55 -7.64
N THR A 131 14.72 -3.03 -8.75
CA THR A 131 15.51 -2.24 -9.71
C THR A 131 15.99 -0.92 -9.10
N CYS A 132 15.18 -0.28 -8.26
CA CYS A 132 15.54 0.94 -7.53
C CYS A 132 16.46 0.69 -6.32
N GLY A 133 16.71 -0.56 -5.94
CA GLY A 133 17.54 -0.90 -4.77
C GLY A 133 16.90 -0.58 -3.42
N VAL A 134 15.56 -0.51 -3.34
CA VAL A 134 14.85 -0.23 -2.09
C VAL A 134 15.03 -1.38 -1.11
N HIS A 135 15.47 -1.06 0.11
CA HIS A 135 15.65 -2.02 1.20
C HIS A 135 14.80 -1.66 2.42
N VAL A 136 14.96 -0.43 2.93
CA VAL A 136 14.20 0.09 4.06
C VAL A 136 12.96 0.82 3.54
N THR A 137 11.86 0.81 4.30
CA THR A 137 10.65 1.58 3.97
C THR A 137 10.26 2.46 5.15
N PRO A 138 9.81 3.72 4.93
CA PRO A 138 9.66 4.36 3.61
C PRO A 138 11.02 4.76 2.98
N THR A 139 11.12 4.67 1.66
CA THR A 139 12.16 5.32 0.83
C THR A 139 11.44 6.24 -0.15
N VAL A 140 11.87 7.49 -0.23
CA VAL A 140 11.27 8.50 -1.11
C VAL A 140 12.21 8.79 -2.27
N PHE A 141 11.65 8.87 -3.48
CA PHE A 141 12.36 9.33 -4.67
C PHE A 141 11.72 10.62 -5.16
N VAL A 142 12.54 11.60 -5.55
CA VAL A 142 12.10 12.84 -6.19
C VAL A 142 12.76 12.89 -7.56
N ASN A 143 11.94 13.01 -8.62
CA ASN A 143 12.42 13.00 -10.02
C ASN A 143 13.33 11.82 -10.35
N GLY A 144 13.05 10.65 -9.77
CA GLY A 144 13.81 9.41 -9.98
C GLY A 144 15.10 9.28 -9.16
N VAL A 145 15.44 10.27 -8.32
CA VAL A 145 16.62 10.25 -7.44
C VAL A 145 16.20 10.02 -5.99
N GLU A 146 16.90 9.13 -5.28
CA GLU A 146 16.62 8.85 -3.88
C GLU A 146 16.79 10.11 -3.01
N CYS A 147 15.78 10.44 -2.21
CA CYS A 147 15.76 11.55 -1.28
C CYS A 147 15.89 11.03 0.16
N SER A 148 17.12 10.65 0.55
CA SER A 148 17.42 10.04 1.86
C SER A 148 17.16 10.93 3.08
N GLN A 149 16.86 12.22 2.87
CA GLN A 149 16.50 13.17 3.93
C GLN A 149 15.07 12.97 4.46
N ILE A 150 14.24 12.23 3.73
CA ILE A 150 12.85 11.93 4.11
C ILE A 150 12.78 10.48 4.61
N GLY A 151 12.36 10.32 5.87
CA GLY A 151 12.11 9.02 6.50
C GLY A 151 10.83 9.05 7.34
N SER A 152 10.54 7.95 8.02
CA SER A 152 9.31 7.78 8.83
C SER A 152 9.16 8.82 9.94
N SER A 153 10.27 9.28 10.52
CA SER A 153 10.27 10.25 11.62
C SER A 153 10.50 11.70 11.17
N THR A 154 10.57 11.98 9.87
CA THR A 154 10.79 13.34 9.38
C THR A 154 9.54 14.19 9.58
N ASP A 155 9.68 15.34 10.24
CA ASP A 155 8.58 16.29 10.42
C ASP A 155 7.99 16.73 9.07
N VAL A 156 6.67 16.81 8.99
CA VAL A 156 5.96 17.11 7.74
C VAL A 156 6.35 18.47 7.14
N ASN A 157 6.63 19.50 7.96
CA ASN A 157 7.07 20.79 7.42
C ASN A 157 8.48 20.68 6.84
N LYS A 158 9.35 19.88 7.45
CA LYS A 158 10.67 19.59 6.91
C LYS A 158 10.59 18.81 5.60
N ILE A 159 9.66 17.86 5.48
CA ILE A 159 9.39 17.17 4.19
C ILE A 159 9.02 18.20 3.13
N VAL A 160 8.13 19.14 3.44
CA VAL A 160 7.72 20.21 2.51
C VAL A 160 8.89 21.09 2.10
N ASP A 161 9.74 21.50 3.05
CA ASP A 161 10.93 22.31 2.77
C ASP A 161 11.91 21.57 1.83
N ILE A 162 12.16 20.28 2.09
CA ILE A 162 12.99 19.43 1.25
C ILE A 162 12.41 19.34 -0.16
N LEU A 163 11.13 19.00 -0.31
CA LEU A 163 10.48 18.89 -1.62
C LEU A 163 10.56 20.21 -2.39
N CYS A 164 10.23 21.34 -1.74
CA CYS A 164 10.24 22.65 -2.40
C CYS A 164 11.64 23.09 -2.84
N SER A 165 12.72 22.58 -2.20
CA SER A 165 14.10 22.83 -2.64
C SER A 165 14.51 22.09 -3.92
N GLN A 166 13.69 21.14 -4.39
CA GLN A 166 13.96 20.31 -5.57
C GLN A 166 13.28 20.83 -6.85
N ILE A 167 12.59 21.97 -6.76
CA ILE A 167 11.95 22.67 -7.90
C ILE A 167 12.83 23.83 -8.35
#